data_AF-A0A3P7KRG0-F1
#
_entry.id   AF-A0A3P7KRG0-F1
#
_cell.length_a   1.000
_cell.length_b   1.000
_cell.length_c   1.000
_cell.angle_alpha   90.00
_cell.angle_beta   90.00
_cell.angle_gamma   90.00
#
_symmetry.space_group_name_H-M   'P 1'
#
loop_
_entity.id
_entity.type
_entity.pdbx_description
1 polymer ?
#
loop_
_entity_poly.entity_id
_entity_poly.type
_entity_poly.pdbx_seq_one_letter_code
_entity_poly.pdbx_strand_id
1 'polypeptide(L)'
;MITDRPLLHVVVTAIAGSIDLRTYVSLFTSADGRIYLSLPDLGVEKTWLLKDLIKAADRLAAEYPVEEDQPPSLELLVPIARKLSGSCEEQCGVQHLAILAFWYLLLGVAHRKRYVSCST
;
A
#
# COMPACT_ATOMS: atom_id res chain seq x y z
N MET A 1 14.42 45.67 -19.09
CA MET A 1 13.34 46.03 -18.13
C MET A 1 12.52 44.77 -17.89
N ILE A 2 12.49 44.35 -16.63
CA ILE A 2 11.66 43.27 -16.10
C ILE A 2 10.20 43.72 -16.19
N THR A 3 9.31 42.83 -16.62
CA THR A 3 7.97 42.74 -16.02
C THR A 3 7.59 41.26 -15.96
N ASP A 4 7.93 40.69 -14.81
CA ASP A 4 7.16 39.67 -14.08
C ASP A 4 5.72 39.52 -14.60
N ARG A 5 5.40 38.34 -15.15
CA ARG A 5 4.02 37.87 -15.21
C ARG A 5 3.77 37.08 -13.92
N PRO A 6 2.92 37.56 -12.99
CA PRO A 6 2.58 36.76 -11.82
C PRO A 6 1.77 35.55 -12.27
N LEU A 7 2.37 34.36 -12.08
CA LEU A 7 1.65 33.08 -12.08
C LEU A 7 0.60 33.15 -10.96
N LEU A 8 -0.66 33.39 -11.33
CA LEU A 8 -1.80 33.32 -10.44
C LEU A 8 -1.97 31.86 -9.97
N HIS A 9 -1.29 31.50 -8.88
CA HIS A 9 -1.68 30.36 -8.05
C HIS A 9 -3.00 30.72 -7.38
N VAL A 10 -4.12 30.38 -8.03
CA VAL A 10 -5.44 30.46 -7.40
C VAL A 10 -5.48 29.41 -6.30
N VAL A 11 -5.30 29.84 -5.05
CA VAL A 11 -5.51 28.98 -3.88
C VAL A 11 -7.01 28.90 -3.64
N VAL A 12 -7.60 27.74 -3.93
CA VAL A 12 -9.00 27.46 -3.62
C VAL A 12 -9.07 26.94 -2.18
N THR A 13 -9.88 27.57 -1.33
CA THR A 13 -10.12 27.09 0.03
C THR A 13 -11.14 25.96 -0.02
N ALA A 14 -10.77 24.78 0.47
CA ALA A 14 -11.68 23.65 0.63
C ALA A 14 -12.07 23.51 2.11
N ILE A 15 -13.35 23.23 2.37
CA ILE A 15 -13.87 22.94 3.71
C ILE A 15 -14.21 21.45 3.76
N ALA A 16 -13.54 20.71 4.64
CA ALA A 16 -13.83 19.30 4.89
C ALA A 16 -14.70 19.15 6.14
N GLY A 17 -15.73 18.30 6.06
CA GLY A 17 -16.56 17.90 7.19
C GLY A 17 -16.66 16.38 7.26
N SER A 18 -16.71 15.82 8.47
CA SER A 18 -16.95 14.39 8.66
C SER A 18 -18.44 14.09 8.63
N ILE A 19 -18.81 13.02 7.93
CA ILE A 19 -20.15 12.42 7.97
C ILE A 19 -20.02 11.10 8.74
N ASP A 20 -21.06 10.69 9.47
CA ASP A 20 -21.08 9.43 10.22
C ASP A 20 -21.23 8.18 9.32
N LEU A 21 -20.45 8.12 8.23
CA LEU A 21 -20.32 6.98 7.34
C LEU A 21 -19.07 6.19 7.75
N ARG A 22 -19.26 5.21 8.65
CA ARG A 22 -18.13 4.48 9.25
C ARG A 22 -17.72 3.28 8.40
N THR A 23 -16.41 3.12 8.23
CA THR A 23 -15.79 1.90 7.71
C THR A 23 -15.15 1.16 8.88
N TYR A 24 -15.52 -0.11 9.05
CA TYR A 24 -14.99 -0.94 10.14
C TYR A 24 -13.89 -1.86 9.62
N VAL A 25 -12.85 -2.06 10.42
CA VAL A 25 -11.78 -3.04 10.15
C VAL A 25 -11.54 -3.87 11.39
N SER A 26 -11.31 -5.17 11.21
CA SER A 26 -10.92 -6.08 12.28
C SER A 26 -9.56 -6.68 11.97
N LEU A 27 -8.64 -6.63 12.93
CA LEU A 27 -7.26 -7.07 12.79
C LEU A 27 -6.95 -8.09 13.88
N PHE A 28 -6.43 -9.24 13.49
CA PHE A 28 -6.07 -10.32 14.40
C PHE A 28 -4.71 -10.88 14.04
N THR A 29 -3.95 -11.29 15.05
CA THR A 29 -2.68 -12.01 14.84
C THR A 29 -2.96 -13.49 14.64
N SER A 30 -2.34 -14.09 13.63
CA SER A 30 -2.36 -15.53 13.42
C SER A 30 -0.98 -16.14 13.65
N ALA A 31 -0.93 -17.33 14.24
CA ALA A 31 0.32 -18.07 14.52
C ALA A 31 0.70 -19.07 13.40
N ASP A 32 -0.15 -19.22 12.38
CA ASP A 32 0.03 -20.18 11.28
C ASP A 32 0.93 -19.67 10.14
N GLY A 33 1.45 -18.45 10.26
CA GLY A 33 2.31 -17.82 9.25
C GLY A 33 1.56 -17.46 7.97
N ARG A 34 0.25 -17.20 8.04
CA ARG A 34 -0.58 -16.78 6.90
C ARG A 34 -1.13 -15.36 7.09
N ILE A 35 -1.44 -14.74 5.96
CA ILE A 35 -2.08 -13.42 5.88
C ILE A 35 -3.48 -13.64 5.31
N TYR A 36 -4.50 -13.19 6.02
CA TYR A 36 -5.90 -13.30 5.64
C TYR A 36 -6.47 -11.93 5.30
N LEU A 37 -7.16 -11.83 4.18
CA LEU A 37 -7.90 -10.63 3.77
C LEU A 37 -9.33 -11.03 3.42
N SER A 38 -10.29 -10.43 4.12
CA SER A 38 -11.71 -10.52 3.80
C SER A 38 -12.27 -9.12 3.60
N LEU A 39 -12.83 -8.85 2.41
CA LEU A 39 -13.55 -7.63 2.07
C LEU A 39 -14.95 -8.04 1.57
N PRO A 40 -15.92 -8.19 2.48
CA PRO A 40 -17.23 -8.77 2.15
C PRO A 40 -18.00 -7.93 1.12
N ASP A 41 -17.92 -6.60 1.22
CA ASP A 41 -18.60 -5.67 0.29
C ASP A 41 -18.08 -5.77 -1.16
N LEU A 42 -16.87 -6.31 -1.34
CA LEU A 42 -16.26 -6.55 -2.65
C LEU A 42 -16.26 -8.03 -3.05
N GLY A 43 -16.72 -8.94 -2.17
CA GLY A 43 -16.64 -10.38 -2.37
C GLY A 43 -15.21 -10.91 -2.44
N VAL A 44 -14.25 -10.27 -1.77
CA VAL A 44 -12.83 -10.70 -1.77
C VAL A 44 -12.54 -11.51 -0.51
N GLU A 45 -12.06 -12.73 -0.71
CA GLU A 45 -11.44 -13.54 0.34
C GLU A 45 -10.13 -14.11 -0.20
N LYS A 46 -9.03 -13.81 0.50
CA LYS A 46 -7.68 -14.21 0.07
C LYS A 46 -6.84 -14.63 1.25
N THR A 47 -5.98 -15.61 0.98
CA THR A 47 -4.99 -16.11 1.93
C THR A 47 -3.64 -16.19 1.24
N TRP A 48 -2.61 -15.62 1.87
CA TRP A 48 -1.22 -15.67 1.39
C TRP A 48 -0.28 -16.16 2.48
N LEU A 49 0.94 -16.55 2.10
CA LEU A 49 1.97 -16.98 3.05
C LEU A 49 2.78 -15.76 3.51
N LEU A 50 2.95 -15.61 4.82
CA LEU A 50 3.72 -14.50 5.40
C LEU A 50 5.18 -14.48 4.93
N LYS A 51 5.78 -15.66 4.71
CA LYS A 51 7.15 -15.79 4.20
C LYS A 51 7.36 -15.12 2.84
N ASP A 52 6.33 -15.06 1.99
CA ASP A 52 6.44 -14.46 0.66
C ASP A 52 6.50 -12.93 0.75
N LEU A 53 5.72 -12.35 1.67
CA LEU A 53 5.83 -10.93 2.03
C LEU A 53 7.22 -10.61 2.58
N ILE A 54 7.73 -11.41 3.52
CA ILE A 54 9.05 -11.21 4.13
C ILE A 54 10.14 -11.25 3.05
N LYS A 55 10.12 -12.28 2.20
CA LYS A 55 11.09 -12.41 1.10
C LYS A 55 11.03 -11.24 0.13
N ALA A 56 9.84 -10.74 -0.19
CA ALA A 56 9.68 -9.57 -1.07
C ALA A 56 10.19 -8.29 -0.40
N ALA A 57 9.90 -8.09 0.88
CA ALA A 57 10.37 -6.93 1.65
C ALA A 57 11.89 -6.93 1.82
N ASP A 58 12.51 -8.09 2.06
CA ASP A 58 13.96 -8.21 2.20
C ASP A 58 14.68 -7.88 0.89
N ARG A 59 14.14 -8.36 -0.24
CA ARG A 59 14.63 -7.98 -1.58
C ARG A 59 14.49 -6.48 -1.85
N LEU A 60 13.34 -5.92 -1.52
CA LEU A 60 13.06 -4.50 -1.70
C LEU A 60 14.01 -3.63 -0.87
N ALA A 61 14.30 -4.02 0.37
CA ALA A 61 15.24 -3.31 1.23
C ALA A 61 16.69 -3.37 0.72
N ALA A 62 17.09 -4.49 0.09
CA ALA A 62 18.41 -4.65 -0.50
C ALA A 62 18.58 -3.86 -1.80
N GLU A 63 17.54 -3.82 -2.64
CA GLU A 63 17.58 -3.16 -3.96
C GLU A 63 17.25 -1.65 -3.86
N TYR A 64 16.47 -1.23 -2.87
CA TYR A 64 15.95 0.14 -2.72
C TYR A 64 15.95 0.57 -1.24
N PRO A 65 16.94 1.35 -0.78
CA PRO A 65 16.94 1.92 0.56
C PRO A 65 15.72 2.84 0.76
N VAL A 66 15.14 2.85 1.96
CA VAL A 66 14.00 3.72 2.29
C VAL A 66 14.47 5.17 2.41
N GLU A 67 13.81 6.09 1.71
CA GLU A 67 13.86 7.51 2.04
C GLU A 67 12.78 7.78 3.11
N GLU A 68 13.17 8.26 4.30
CA GLU A 68 12.31 8.27 5.50
C GLU A 68 11.02 9.08 5.35
N ASP A 69 10.96 10.07 4.46
CA ASP A 69 9.87 11.04 4.39
C ASP A 69 8.88 10.82 3.23
N GLN A 70 9.14 9.87 2.32
CA GLN A 70 8.31 9.71 1.14
C GLN A 70 7.47 8.43 1.17
N PRO A 71 6.18 8.47 0.76
CA PRO A 71 5.43 7.25 0.52
C PRO A 71 6.18 6.38 -0.51
N PRO A 72 6.15 5.05 -0.37
CA PRO A 72 6.86 4.18 -1.28
C PRO A 72 6.31 4.35 -2.71
N SER A 73 7.21 4.34 -3.68
CA SER A 73 6.88 4.56 -5.10
C SER A 73 5.90 3.50 -5.61
N LEU A 74 4.80 3.96 -6.22
CA LEU A 74 3.81 3.08 -6.84
C LEU A 74 4.41 2.26 -7.99
N GLU A 75 5.24 2.88 -8.82
CA GLU A 75 5.91 2.23 -9.95
C GLU A 75 6.79 1.06 -9.50
N LEU A 76 7.32 1.14 -8.27
CA LEU A 76 8.15 0.10 -7.68
C LEU A 76 7.32 -1.00 -7.00
N LEU A 77 6.34 -0.62 -6.18
CA LEU A 77 5.59 -1.58 -5.36
C LEU A 77 4.50 -2.31 -6.14
N VAL A 78 3.83 -1.66 -7.08
CA VAL A 78 2.70 -2.26 -7.82
C VAL A 78 3.12 -3.52 -8.59
N PRO A 79 4.27 -3.55 -9.31
CA PRO A 79 4.73 -4.78 -9.96
C PRO A 79 4.99 -5.94 -8.99
N ILE A 80 5.51 -5.65 -7.79
CA ILE A 80 5.76 -6.65 -6.74
C ILE A 80 4.43 -7.14 -6.17
N ALA A 81 3.54 -6.22 -5.82
CA ALA A 81 2.19 -6.50 -5.35
C ALA A 81 1.41 -7.38 -6.33
N ARG A 82 1.52 -7.10 -7.65
CA ARG A 82 0.87 -7.90 -8.70
C ARG A 82 1.41 -9.33 -8.77
N LYS A 83 2.71 -9.53 -8.52
CA LYS A 83 3.30 -10.87 -8.46
C LYS A 83 2.85 -11.63 -7.22
N LEU A 84 2.75 -10.95 -6.08
CA LEU A 84 2.35 -11.55 -4.80
C LEU A 84 0.85 -11.82 -4.70
N SER A 85 0.02 -10.99 -5.34
CA SER A 85 -1.43 -11.14 -5.31
C SER A 85 -1.92 -12.41 -6.01
N GLY A 86 -1.13 -12.94 -6.95
CA GLY A 86 -1.52 -14.03 -7.84
C GLY A 86 -2.49 -13.50 -8.90
N SER A 87 -2.08 -13.48 -10.16
CA SER A 87 -2.95 -13.10 -11.29
C SER A 87 -4.09 -14.09 -11.42
N CYS A 88 -5.27 -13.75 -10.89
CA CYS A 88 -6.49 -14.53 -11.03
C CYS A 88 -7.38 -13.80 -12.04
N GLU A 89 -7.58 -14.41 -13.21
CA GLU A 89 -8.32 -13.83 -14.35
C GLU A 89 -9.82 -13.63 -14.06
N GLU A 90 -10.33 -14.16 -12.95
CA GLU A 90 -11.75 -14.10 -12.56
C GLU A 90 -12.12 -12.86 -11.73
N GLN A 91 -11.16 -11.96 -11.44
CA GLN A 91 -11.42 -10.79 -10.59
C GLN A 91 -11.97 -9.59 -11.36
N CYS A 92 -13.02 -8.96 -10.83
CA CYS A 92 -13.46 -7.64 -11.29
C CYS A 92 -12.38 -6.58 -11.01
N GLY A 93 -12.27 -5.54 -11.85
CA GLY A 93 -11.22 -4.51 -11.75
C GLY A 93 -11.12 -3.85 -10.36
N VAL A 94 -12.25 -3.66 -9.67
CA VAL A 94 -12.28 -3.09 -8.31
C VAL A 94 -11.72 -4.04 -7.24
N GLN A 95 -11.94 -5.35 -7.38
CA GLN A 95 -11.38 -6.36 -6.47
C GLN A 95 -9.87 -6.43 -6.63
N HIS A 96 -9.40 -6.41 -7.88
CA HIS A 96 -7.97 -6.39 -8.17
C HIS A 96 -7.29 -5.16 -7.57
N LEU A 97 -7.90 -3.97 -7.73
CA LEU A 97 -7.40 -2.73 -7.13
C LEU A 97 -7.36 -2.79 -5.60
N ALA A 98 -8.41 -3.33 -4.96
CA ALA A 98 -8.43 -3.48 -3.50
C ALA A 98 -7.30 -4.39 -3.00
N ILE A 99 -7.04 -5.50 -3.71
CA ILE A 99 -5.94 -6.41 -3.39
C ILE A 99 -4.59 -5.71 -3.59
N LEU A 100 -4.40 -4.96 -4.68
CA LEU A 100 -3.16 -4.20 -4.90
C LEU A 100 -2.95 -3.12 -3.84
N ALA A 101 -4.00 -2.40 -3.45
CA ALA A 101 -3.94 -1.38 -2.40
C ALA A 101 -3.55 -2.00 -1.05
N PHE A 102 -4.12 -3.17 -0.71
CA PHE A 102 -3.75 -3.92 0.47
C PHE A 102 -2.25 -4.32 0.45
N TRP A 103 -1.77 -4.86 -0.67
CA TRP A 103 -0.36 -5.23 -0.82
C TRP A 103 0.59 -4.04 -0.79
N TYR A 104 0.21 -2.90 -1.38
CA TYR A 104 0.98 -1.66 -1.33
C TYR A 104 1.22 -1.23 0.13
N LEU A 105 0.17 -1.25 0.96
CA LEU A 105 0.28 -0.92 2.38
C LEU A 105 1.17 -1.91 3.13
N LEU A 106 0.97 -3.22 2.94
CA LEU A 106 1.77 -4.24 3.62
C LEU A 106 3.26 -4.16 3.25
N LEU A 107 3.57 -4.01 1.95
CA LEU A 107 4.94 -3.89 1.48
C LEU A 107 5.58 -2.60 1.99
N GLY A 108 4.87 -1.47 1.96
CA GLY A 108 5.35 -0.21 2.49
C GLY A 108 5.70 -0.29 3.98
N VAL A 109 4.83 -0.90 4.78
CA VAL A 109 5.09 -1.10 6.22
C VAL A 109 6.25 -2.07 6.46
N ALA A 110 6.31 -3.19 5.75
CA ALA A 110 7.37 -4.17 5.90
C ALA A 110 8.75 -3.62 5.51
N HIS A 111 8.81 -2.83 4.43
CA HIS A 111 10.00 -2.17 3.94
C HIS A 111 10.54 -1.15 4.95
N ARG A 112 9.67 -0.30 5.51
CA ARG A 112 10.03 0.68 6.54
C ARG A 112 10.48 0.04 7.86
N LYS A 113 9.79 -0.99 8.33
CA LYS A 113 10.15 -1.68 9.58
C LYS A 113 11.56 -2.28 9.52
N ARG A 114 11.96 -2.78 8.36
CA ARG A 114 13.30 -3.36 8.14
C ARG A 114 14.40 -2.30 8.11
N TYR A 115 14.14 -1.12 7.54
CA TYR A 115 15.09 -0.01 7.57
C TYR A 115 15.45 0.37 9.02
N VAL A 116 14.44 0.57 9.87
CA VAL A 116 14.62 0.92 11.30
C VAL A 116 15.35 -0.16 12.09
N SER A 117 15.20 -1.44 11.70
CA SER A 117 15.89 -2.55 12.38
C SER A 117 17.33 -2.78 11.91
N CYS A 118 17.72 -2.20 10.77
CA CYS A 118 19.06 -2.35 10.18
C CYS A 118 19.98 -1.17 10.51
N SER A 119 19.41 -0.04 10.98
CA SER A 119 20.13 1.16 11.41
C SER A 119 20.50 1.18 12.90
N THR A 120 20.27 0.08 13.63
CA THR A 120 20.73 -0.15 15.02
C THR A 120 21.71 -1.31 15.06
#